data_AF-A0A6B2LR10-F1
#
_entry.id   AF-A0A6B2LR10-F1
#
_cell.length_a   1.000
_cell.length_b   1.000
_cell.length_c   1.000
_cell.angle_alpha   90.00
_cell.angle_beta   90.00
_cell.angle_gamma   90.00
#
_symmetry.space_group_name_H-M   'P 1'
#
loop_
_entity.id
_entity.type
_entity.pdbx_description
1 polymer ?
#
loop_
_entity_poly.entity_id
_entity_poly.type
_entity_poly.pdbx_seq_one_letter_code
_entity_poly.pdbx_strand_id
1 'polypeptide(L)'
;MTSRGIAVGLKKGHIVTPIAKTINKRDARKRSNRGKLVQEVIREVVGYAPYEKRVMELLRINADKRALRVAKRRLGSHQRGKKKREELANVIRQEAVLRAKAEAEKQKEKDKEKEKEKEKKESK
;
A
#
# COMPACT_ATOMS: atom_id res chain seq x y z
N MET A 1 -29.09 5.74 16.17
CA MET A 1 -30.21 6.48 15.53
C MET A 1 -31.50 5.97 16.13
N THR A 2 -32.34 6.86 16.64
CA THR A 2 -33.62 6.52 17.29
C THR A 2 -34.70 6.29 16.23
N SER A 3 -35.48 5.22 16.39
CA SER A 3 -36.64 4.93 15.54
C SER A 3 -37.80 5.88 15.85
N ARG A 4 -38.66 6.16 14.85
CA ARG A 4 -39.76 7.15 14.90
C ARG A 4 -41.14 6.54 15.19
N GLY A 5 -41.25 5.24 15.45
CA GLY A 5 -42.55 4.58 15.71
C GLY A 5 -43.38 4.29 14.46
N ILE A 6 -42.84 4.51 13.26
CA ILE A 6 -43.55 4.30 11.98
C ILE A 6 -43.35 2.84 11.53
N ALA A 7 -44.37 2.22 10.93
CA ALA A 7 -44.32 0.83 10.46
C ALA A 7 -43.42 0.61 9.23
N VAL A 8 -43.32 1.61 8.34
CA VAL A 8 -42.56 1.55 7.08
C VAL A 8 -41.71 2.81 6.88
N GLY A 9 -40.74 2.75 5.97
CA GLY A 9 -39.84 3.88 5.66
C GLY A 9 -38.57 3.95 6.52
N LEU A 10 -37.83 5.04 6.38
CA LEU A 10 -36.57 5.26 7.11
C LEU A 10 -36.82 5.50 8.60
N LYS A 11 -35.93 4.99 9.46
CA LYS A 11 -36.06 5.05 10.93
C LYS A 11 -37.37 4.45 11.44
N LYS A 12 -37.92 3.45 10.73
CA LYS A 12 -39.08 2.66 11.17
C LYS A 12 -38.80 1.83 12.43
N GLY A 13 -39.86 1.30 13.01
CA GLY A 13 -39.83 0.45 14.19
C GLY A 13 -40.16 1.20 15.48
N HIS A 14 -40.31 0.42 16.54
CA HIS A 14 -40.68 0.93 17.86
C HIS A 14 -39.61 1.86 18.44
N ILE A 15 -40.05 2.91 19.12
CA ILE A 15 -39.17 3.90 19.73
C ILE A 15 -38.50 3.24 20.94
N VAL A 16 -37.24 2.85 20.77
CA VAL A 16 -36.41 2.26 21.83
C VAL A 16 -35.21 3.15 22.12
N THR A 17 -34.74 3.17 23.37
CA THR A 17 -33.48 3.82 23.77
C THR A 17 -32.30 2.91 23.42
N PRO A 18 -31.49 3.21 22.38
CA PRO A 18 -30.41 2.33 21.97
C PRO A 18 -29.24 2.37 22.96
N ILE A 19 -28.82 1.20 23.44
CA ILE A 19 -27.60 1.07 24.23
C ILE A 19 -26.38 1.30 23.32
N ALA A 20 -25.40 2.05 23.81
CA ALA A 20 -24.15 2.30 23.08
C ALA A 20 -23.43 0.96 22.81
N LYS A 21 -23.33 0.59 21.53
CA LYS A 21 -22.63 -0.64 21.13
C LYS A 21 -21.14 -0.47 21.36
N THR A 22 -20.55 -1.32 22.21
CA THR A 22 -19.10 -1.46 22.29
C THR A 22 -18.57 -2.04 20.98
N ILE A 23 -17.38 -1.63 20.56
CA ILE A 23 -16.74 -2.17 19.35
C ILE A 23 -16.57 -3.68 19.51
N ASN A 24 -17.09 -4.47 18.57
CA ASN A 24 -16.89 -5.91 18.62
C ASN A 24 -15.40 -6.22 18.48
N LYS A 25 -14.89 -7.19 19.26
CA LYS A 25 -13.48 -7.62 19.19
C LYS A 25 -13.04 -8.05 17.78
N ARG A 26 -13.98 -8.50 16.92
CA ARG A 26 -13.73 -8.84 15.51
C ARG A 26 -13.46 -7.60 14.65
N ASP A 27 -14.21 -6.52 14.86
CA ASP A 27 -14.04 -5.24 14.16
C ASP A 27 -12.76 -4.52 14.60
N ALA A 28 -12.29 -4.81 15.82
CA ALA A 28 -11.03 -4.32 16.35
C ALA A 28 -9.77 -5.05 15.81
N ARG A 29 -9.91 -6.12 15.02
CA ARG A 29 -8.76 -6.83 14.41
C ARG A 29 -8.14 -6.06 13.26
N LYS A 30 -7.52 -4.93 13.56
CA LYS A 30 -6.61 -4.23 12.65
C LYS A 30 -5.27 -4.97 12.63
N ARG A 31 -4.53 -4.88 11.52
CA ARG A 31 -3.16 -5.41 11.45
C ARG A 31 -2.30 -4.73 12.52
N SER A 32 -1.72 -5.54 13.41
CA SER A 32 -0.74 -5.07 14.40
C SER A 32 0.57 -4.67 13.72
N ASN A 33 1.34 -3.79 14.36
CA ASN A 33 2.65 -3.36 13.84
C ASN A 33 3.61 -4.54 13.72
N ARG A 34 3.59 -5.47 14.69
CA ARG A 34 4.36 -6.72 14.63
C ARG A 34 3.98 -7.57 13.41
N GLY A 35 2.69 -7.70 13.11
CA GLY A 35 2.24 -8.47 11.95
C GLY A 35 2.66 -7.85 10.61
N LYS A 36 2.77 -6.52 10.52
CA LYS A 36 3.31 -5.83 9.35
C LYS A 36 4.81 -6.07 9.19
N LEU A 37 5.58 -5.89 10.26
CA LEU A 37 7.03 -6.11 10.26
C LEU A 37 7.39 -7.53 9.80
N VAL A 38 6.71 -8.55 10.33
CA VAL A 38 6.93 -9.95 9.91
C VAL A 38 6.60 -10.16 8.43
N GLN A 39 5.52 -9.54 7.92
CA GLN A 39 5.17 -9.63 6.49
C GLN A 39 6.18 -8.93 5.58
N GLU A 40 6.77 -7.81 6.02
CA GLU A 40 7.80 -7.08 5.28
C GLU A 40 9.06 -7.92 5.17
N VAL A 41 9.54 -8.51 6.27
CA VAL A 41 10.72 -9.41 6.28
C VAL A 41 10.51 -10.63 5.37
N ILE A 42 9.34 -11.28 5.43
CA ILE A 42 9.07 -12.44 4.56
C ILE A 42 9.08 -12.05 3.07
N ARG A 43 8.55 -10.87 2.73
CA ARG A 43 8.55 -10.39 1.34
C ARG A 43 9.95 -10.07 0.82
N GLU A 44 10.83 -9.56 1.66
CA GLU A 44 12.22 -9.31 1.32
C GLU A 44 12.96 -10.61 1.01
N VAL A 45 12.76 -11.65 1.83
CA VAL A 45 13.46 -12.94 1.68
C VAL A 45 12.92 -13.76 0.51
N VAL A 46 11.59 -13.90 0.39
CA VAL A 46 10.96 -14.81 -0.59
C VAL A 46 10.75 -14.13 -1.95
N GLY A 47 10.59 -12.80 -1.96
CA GLY A 47 10.28 -12.03 -3.15
C GLY A 47 8.85 -12.24 -3.67
N TYR A 48 8.67 -12.07 -4.99
CA TYR A 48 7.37 -12.08 -5.66
C TYR A 48 7.13 -13.35 -6.48
N ALA A 49 5.87 -13.80 -6.52
CA ALA A 49 5.47 -14.93 -7.36
C ALA A 49 5.52 -14.57 -8.86
N PRO A 50 5.62 -15.56 -9.78
CA PRO A 50 5.74 -15.30 -11.22
C PRO A 50 4.57 -14.49 -11.80
N TYR A 51 3.35 -14.70 -11.31
CA TYR A 51 2.20 -13.93 -11.78
C TYR A 51 2.22 -12.47 -11.28
N GLU A 52 2.83 -12.21 -10.13
CA GLU A 52 2.96 -10.88 -9.53
C GLU A 52 4.01 -10.07 -10.28
N LYS A 53 5.14 -10.71 -10.64
CA LYS A 53 6.17 -10.14 -11.53
C LYS A 53 5.57 -9.68 -12.86
N ARG A 54 4.78 -10.54 -13.51
CA ARG A 54 4.07 -10.18 -14.75
C ARG A 54 3.08 -9.03 -14.56
N VAL A 55 2.38 -8.96 -13.44
CA VAL A 55 1.48 -7.84 -13.15
C VAL A 55 2.27 -6.55 -12.95
N MET A 56 3.40 -6.59 -12.25
CA MET A 56 4.28 -5.44 -12.08
C MET A 56 4.86 -4.93 -13.41
N GLU A 57 5.27 -5.81 -14.30
CA GLU A 57 5.70 -5.45 -15.67
C GLU A 57 4.60 -4.72 -16.45
N LEU A 58 3.38 -5.24 -16.41
CA LEU A 58 2.24 -4.61 -17.06
C LEU A 58 1.91 -3.23 -16.45
N LEU A 59 2.07 -3.07 -15.14
CA LEU A 59 1.87 -1.79 -14.46
C LEU A 59 2.96 -0.78 -14.81
N ARG A 60 4.21 -1.21 -15.04
CA ARG A 60 5.30 -0.33 -15.51
C ARG A 60 5.04 0.23 -16.92
N ILE A 61 4.36 -0.55 -17.76
CA ILE A 61 3.96 -0.15 -19.13
C ILE A 61 2.61 0.63 -19.10
N ASN A 62 2.07 0.95 -17.92
CA ASN A 62 0.77 1.61 -17.74
C ASN A 62 -0.44 0.83 -18.34
N ALA A 63 -0.34 -0.49 -18.44
CA ALA A 63 -1.38 -1.36 -19.00
C ALA A 63 -2.36 -1.89 -17.93
N ASP A 64 -2.99 -1.00 -17.16
CA ASP A 64 -3.79 -1.33 -15.96
C ASP A 64 -4.95 -2.32 -16.19
N LYS A 65 -5.69 -2.16 -17.30
CA LYS A 65 -6.81 -3.05 -17.66
C LYS A 65 -6.32 -4.47 -17.98
N ARG A 66 -5.10 -4.59 -18.52
CA ARG A 66 -4.47 -5.89 -18.78
C ARG A 66 -3.94 -6.51 -17.49
N ALA A 67 -3.28 -5.72 -16.64
CA ALA A 67 -2.85 -6.13 -15.30
C ALA A 67 -4.02 -6.67 -14.46
N LEU A 68 -5.16 -5.99 -14.45
CA LEU A 68 -6.37 -6.42 -13.76
C LEU A 68 -6.92 -7.74 -14.31
N ARG A 69 -6.94 -7.93 -15.63
CA ARG A 69 -7.37 -9.19 -16.25
C ARG A 69 -6.48 -10.37 -15.83
N VAL A 70 -5.16 -10.17 -15.77
CA VAL A 70 -4.22 -11.19 -15.31
C VAL A 70 -4.44 -11.51 -13.83
N ALA A 71 -4.55 -10.49 -12.98
CA ALA A 71 -4.79 -10.67 -11.55
C ALA A 71 -6.14 -11.35 -11.26
N LYS A 72 -7.22 -10.95 -11.96
CA LYS A 72 -8.55 -11.57 -11.84
C LYS A 72 -8.52 -13.03 -12.28
N ARG A 73 -7.86 -13.36 -13.39
CA ARG A 73 -7.74 -14.75 -13.88
C ARG A 73 -6.97 -15.65 -12.90
N ARG A 74 -6.00 -15.10 -12.18
CA ARG A 74 -5.21 -15.85 -11.18
C ARG A 74 -5.90 -15.97 -9.82
N LEU A 75 -6.57 -14.91 -9.35
CA LEU A 75 -7.18 -14.87 -8.01
C LEU A 75 -8.69 -15.20 -7.98
N GLY A 76 -9.33 -15.29 -9.15
CA GLY A 76 -10.73 -15.66 -9.35
C GLY A 76 -11.73 -14.50 -9.24
N SER A 77 -11.59 -13.62 -8.25
CA SER A 77 -12.58 -12.54 -8.02
C SER A 77 -12.08 -11.14 -8.39
N HIS A 78 -13.01 -10.27 -8.79
CA HIS A 78 -12.70 -8.89 -9.16
C HIS A 78 -12.14 -8.08 -7.98
N GLN A 79 -12.76 -8.21 -6.80
CA GLN A 79 -12.31 -7.49 -5.59
C GLN A 79 -10.90 -7.91 -5.17
N ARG A 80 -10.57 -9.21 -5.23
CA ARG A 80 -9.20 -9.70 -4.94
C ARG A 80 -8.20 -9.22 -5.99
N GLY A 81 -8.56 -9.28 -7.26
CA GLY A 81 -7.75 -8.75 -8.37
C GLY A 81 -7.43 -7.26 -8.19
N LYS A 82 -8.44 -6.45 -7.87
CA LYS A 82 -8.28 -5.00 -7.61
C LYS A 82 -7.36 -4.73 -6.42
N LYS A 83 -7.59 -5.41 -5.29
CA LYS A 83 -6.74 -5.30 -4.10
C LYS A 83 -5.28 -5.66 -4.40
N LYS A 84 -5.05 -6.74 -5.16
CA LYS A 84 -3.68 -7.18 -5.47
C LYS A 84 -2.99 -6.23 -6.45
N ARG A 85 -3.71 -5.71 -7.45
CA ARG A 85 -3.19 -4.69 -8.35
C ARG A 85 -2.77 -3.42 -7.59
N GLU A 86 -3.61 -2.95 -6.67
CA GLU A 86 -3.32 -1.77 -5.85
C GLU A 86 -2.11 -2.00 -4.94
N GLU A 87 -1.97 -3.18 -4.35
CA GLU A 87 -0.78 -3.55 -3.58
C GLU A 87 0.49 -3.48 -4.43
N LEU A 88 0.49 -4.08 -5.62
CA LEU A 88 1.67 -4.08 -6.51
C LEU A 88 1.98 -2.68 -7.08
N ALA A 89 0.95 -1.86 -7.33
CA ALA A 89 1.15 -0.47 -7.71
C ALA A 89 1.78 0.35 -6.57
N ASN A 90 1.42 0.09 -5.32
CA ASN A 90 2.04 0.73 -4.16
C ASN A 90 3.52 0.35 -4.04
N VAL A 91 3.84 -0.93 -4.24
CA VAL A 91 5.23 -1.40 -4.25
C VAL A 91 6.05 -0.67 -5.30
N ILE A 92 5.57 -0.58 -6.54
CA ILE A 92 6.30 0.11 -7.62
C ILE A 92 6.53 1.59 -7.27
N ARG A 93 5.52 2.25 -6.67
CA ARG A 93 5.68 3.64 -6.21
C ARG A 93 6.71 3.77 -5.10
N GLN A 94 6.73 2.84 -4.14
CA GLN A 94 7.74 2.81 -3.08
C GLN A 94 9.15 2.56 -3.64
N GLU A 95 9.30 1.61 -4.56
CA GLU A 95 10.56 1.35 -5.26
C GLU A 95 11.07 2.58 -6.00
N ALA A 96 10.20 3.30 -6.72
CA ALA A 96 10.58 4.51 -7.44
C ALA A 96 11.07 5.63 -6.49
N VAL A 97 10.37 5.82 -5.35
CA VAL A 97 10.78 6.82 -4.34
C VAL A 97 12.12 6.44 -3.70
N LEU A 98 12.34 5.16 -3.38
CA LEU A 98 13.59 4.70 -2.79
C LEU A 98 14.78 4.87 -3.76
N ARG A 99 14.57 4.57 -5.05
CA ARG A 99 15.59 4.80 -6.09
C ARG A 99 15.95 6.28 -6.21
N ALA A 100 14.94 7.16 -6.29
CA ALA A 100 15.16 8.60 -6.36
C ALA A 100 15.91 9.15 -5.12
N LYS A 101 15.59 8.64 -3.92
CA LYS A 101 16.32 9.00 -2.70
C LYS A 101 17.77 8.54 -2.73
N ALA A 102 18.01 7.30 -3.14
CA ALA A 102 19.36 6.75 -3.27
C ALA A 102 20.21 7.51 -4.31
N GLU A 103 19.59 7.95 -5.40
CA GLU A 103 20.23 8.83 -6.40
C GLU A 103 20.57 10.20 -5.80
N ALA A 104 19.64 10.82 -5.07
CA ALA A 104 19.86 12.11 -4.41
C ALA A 104 20.97 12.05 -3.34
N GLU A 105 21.07 10.96 -2.57
CA GLU A 105 22.15 10.76 -1.59
C GLU A 105 23.51 10.65 -2.26
N LYS A 106 23.61 9.88 -3.36
CA LYS A 106 24.83 9.78 -4.17
C LYS A 106 25.24 11.12 -4.77
N GLN A 107 24.28 11.95 -5.18
CA GLN A 107 24.56 13.30 -5.68
C GLN A 107 25.20 14.16 -4.58
N LYS A 108 24.59 14.16 -3.38
CA LYS A 108 25.10 14.92 -2.22
C LYS A 108 26.49 14.50 -1.78
N GLU A 109 26.81 13.20 -1.83
CA GLU A 109 28.17 12.72 -1.52
C GLU A 109 29.18 13.20 -2.55
N LYS A 110 28.85 13.12 -3.85
CA LYS A 110 29.72 13.65 -4.92
C LYS A 110 29.93 15.16 -4.81
N ASP A 111 28.88 15.90 -4.45
CA ASP A 111 28.98 17.35 -4.30
C ASP A 111 29.85 17.73 -3.09
N LYS A 112 29.73 17.00 -1.97
CA LYS A 112 30.63 17.15 -0.80
C LYS A 112 32.09 16.80 -1.11
N GLU A 113 32.35 15.76 -1.89
CA GLU A 113 33.71 15.41 -2.31
C GLU A 113 34.34 16.50 -3.18
N LYS A 114 33.56 17.07 -4.11
CA LYS A 114 34.02 18.19 -4.94
C LYS A 114 34.31 19.45 -4.13
N GLU A 115 33.50 19.76 -3.12
CA GLU A 115 33.76 20.88 -2.21
C GLU A 115 35.06 20.68 -1.42
N LYS A 116 35.28 19.47 -0.87
CA LYS A 116 36.53 19.13 -0.15
C LYS A 116 37.77 19.19 -1.04
N GLU A 117 37.66 18.82 -2.32
CA GLU A 117 38.76 18.96 -3.28
C GLU A 117 39.07 20.43 -3.62
N LYS A 118 38.04 21.29 -3.67
CA LYS A 118 38.23 22.73 -3.90
C LYS A 118 38.91 23.40 -2.72
N GLU A 119 38.46 23.14 -1.49
CA GLU A 119 39.10 23.70 -0.28
C GLU A 119 40.57 23.28 -0.16
N LYS A 120 40.90 22.01 -0.47
CA LYS A 120 42.29 21.53 -0.47
C LYS A 120 43.17 22.21 -1.52
N LYS A 121 42.60 22.61 -2.66
CA LYS A 121 43.33 23.34 -3.72
C LYS A 121 43.53 24.82 -3.39
N GLU A 122 42.61 25.43 -2.64
CA GLU A 122 42.72 26.83 -2.20
C GLU A 122 43.66 27.01 -0.98
N SER A 123 43.83 25.96 -0.17
CA SER A 123 44.71 25.96 1.01
C SER A 123 46.20 25.68 0.74
N LYS A 124 46.59 25.49 -0.53
CA LYS A 124 47.95 25.08 -0.95
C LYS A 124 48.52 26.08 -1.94
#